data_AF-A0A3D5GIJ2-F1
#
_entry.id   AF-A0A3D5GIJ2-F1
#
_cell.length_a   1.000
_cell.length_b   1.000
_cell.length_c   1.000
_cell.angle_alpha   90.00
_cell.angle_beta   90.00
_cell.angle_gamma   90.00
#
_symmetry.space_group_name_H-M   'P 1'
#
loop_
_entity.id
_entity.type
_entity.pdbx_description
1 polymer ?
#
loop_
_entity_poly.entity_id
_entity_poly.type
_entity_poly.pdbx_seq_one_letter_code
_entity_poly.pdbx_strand_id
1 'polypeptide(L)'
;MERAGCYAPGGRAAYPSTVLMTAIPARVAGVAEVVLCVPPGPTGRIADVTLAAAAVADVDSVFAIGGAQAIAAMAYGTESVPKVDVIAGPGNVYVALAKREVAGLVGIPSAFTGPSEVVVVADHTVPSAFAAIDVVVQAEHGPDGLAWLVTWDEEVADAVEADVVRIAEASARRDDVADTLASAGWTVLVDGPEEALAVADAIAPEHLQLMVDGAEDFADRVRHAGAVFCGPWTPAVLGDYVAGPSHVLPTAGTARFSGALTVADFTKEVHIVSADRSALERLAPHVSALAGAEGLDAHAASVRIRTQGGKGG
;
A
#
# COMPACT_ATOMS: atom_id res chain seq x y z
N MET A 1 -8.42 -5.43 -14.96
CA MET A 1 -7.27 -5.31 -15.89
C MET A 1 -7.08 -6.64 -16.61
N GLU A 2 -6.38 -6.69 -17.74
CA GLU A 2 -6.10 -7.95 -18.45
C GLU A 2 -4.86 -8.64 -17.88
N ARG A 3 -3.78 -7.88 -17.63
CA ARG A 3 -2.52 -8.39 -17.08
C ARG A 3 -2.00 -7.58 -15.90
N ALA A 4 -1.59 -8.27 -14.82
CA ALA A 4 -0.97 -7.66 -13.65
C ALA A 4 0.49 -8.10 -13.49
N GLY A 5 1.37 -7.15 -13.21
CA GLY A 5 2.74 -7.39 -12.77
C GLY A 5 2.83 -7.29 -11.24
N CYS A 6 3.32 -8.34 -10.61
CA CYS A 6 3.64 -8.37 -9.19
C CYS A 6 5.16 -8.29 -9.03
N TYR A 7 5.63 -7.39 -8.17
CA TYR A 7 7.04 -7.34 -7.77
C TYR A 7 7.17 -7.85 -6.33
N ALA A 8 7.98 -8.88 -6.12
CA ALA A 8 8.36 -9.32 -4.79
C ALA A 8 9.84 -8.96 -4.54
N PRO A 9 10.18 -8.27 -3.43
CA PRO A 9 11.55 -8.02 -3.06
C PRO A 9 12.37 -9.32 -2.91
N GLY A 10 13.69 -9.18 -2.87
CA GLY A 10 14.59 -10.27 -2.57
C GLY A 10 16.03 -9.80 -2.38
N GLY A 11 16.99 -10.72 -2.39
CA GLY A 11 18.41 -10.44 -2.16
C GLY A 11 18.82 -10.62 -0.70
N ARG A 12 18.27 -9.81 0.22
CA ARG A 12 18.56 -9.93 1.67
C ARG A 12 17.79 -11.07 2.34
N ALA A 13 16.55 -11.32 1.91
CA ALA A 13 15.68 -12.38 2.37
C ALA A 13 14.74 -12.81 1.24
N ALA A 14 13.99 -13.90 1.45
CA ALA A 14 12.92 -14.34 0.56
C ALA A 14 11.56 -13.95 1.16
N TYR A 15 10.68 -13.35 0.34
CA TYR A 15 9.38 -12.82 0.79
C TYR A 15 8.22 -13.56 0.11
N PRO A 16 7.92 -14.81 0.49
CA PRO A 16 6.76 -15.53 -0.03
C PRO A 16 5.45 -14.83 0.32
N SER A 17 5.36 -14.17 1.48
CA SER A 17 4.20 -13.38 1.90
C SER A 17 3.86 -12.30 0.87
N THR A 18 4.85 -11.54 0.38
CA THR A 18 4.61 -10.51 -0.64
C THR A 18 4.09 -11.06 -1.95
N VAL A 19 4.49 -12.27 -2.35
CA VAL A 19 3.91 -12.93 -3.52
C VAL A 19 2.41 -13.18 -3.30
N LEU A 20 2.05 -13.75 -2.15
CA LEU A 20 0.64 -14.00 -1.81
C LEU A 20 -0.17 -12.70 -1.74
N MET A 21 0.37 -11.69 -1.05
CA MET A 21 -0.29 -10.40 -0.80
C MET A 21 -0.47 -9.53 -2.06
N THR A 22 0.20 -9.86 -3.16
CA THR A 22 0.08 -9.16 -4.46
C THR A 22 -0.69 -9.97 -5.49
N ALA A 23 -0.39 -11.27 -5.63
CA ALA A 23 -0.99 -12.12 -6.66
C ALA A 23 -2.42 -12.56 -6.31
N ILE A 24 -2.73 -12.84 -5.03
CA ILE A 24 -4.08 -13.27 -4.63
C ILE A 24 -5.12 -12.20 -4.93
N PRO A 25 -4.96 -10.91 -4.55
CA PRO A 25 -5.92 -9.87 -4.91
C PRO A 25 -6.10 -9.72 -6.42
N ALA A 26 -5.03 -9.85 -7.20
CA ALA A 26 -5.09 -9.80 -8.66
C ALA A 26 -5.94 -10.95 -9.24
N ARG A 27 -5.75 -12.17 -8.75
CA ARG A 27 -6.55 -13.34 -9.15
C ARG A 27 -8.01 -13.21 -8.73
N VAL A 28 -8.27 -12.75 -7.51
CA VAL A 28 -9.64 -12.50 -7.03
C VAL A 28 -10.33 -11.42 -7.87
N ALA A 29 -9.60 -10.40 -8.35
CA ALA A 29 -10.11 -9.39 -9.27
C ALA A 29 -10.44 -9.91 -10.68
N GLY A 30 -10.11 -11.17 -10.98
CA GLY A 30 -10.32 -11.78 -12.28
C GLY A 30 -9.28 -11.37 -13.33
N VAL A 31 -8.08 -10.95 -12.91
CA VAL A 31 -6.97 -10.70 -13.84
C VAL A 31 -6.60 -12.00 -14.55
N ALA A 32 -6.62 -11.97 -15.88
CA ALA A 32 -6.40 -13.15 -16.71
C ALA A 32 -4.95 -13.63 -16.65
N GLU A 33 -3.98 -12.70 -16.61
CA GLU A 33 -2.57 -13.05 -16.55
C GLU A 33 -1.84 -12.30 -15.42
N VAL A 34 -1.18 -13.04 -14.53
CA VAL A 34 -0.37 -12.54 -13.41
C VAL A 34 1.08 -12.94 -13.62
N VAL A 35 1.93 -11.93 -13.74
CA VAL A 35 3.37 -12.07 -13.91
C VAL A 35 4.08 -11.65 -12.62
N LEU A 36 5.08 -12.42 -12.19
CA LEU A 36 5.89 -12.12 -11.02
C LEU A 36 7.34 -11.83 -11.41
N CYS A 37 7.87 -10.69 -10.98
CA CYS A 37 9.29 -10.38 -11.04
C CYS A 37 9.91 -10.52 -9.64
N VAL A 38 11.00 -11.28 -9.54
CA VAL A 38 11.77 -11.47 -8.30
C VAL A 38 13.27 -11.37 -8.61
N PRO A 39 14.05 -10.57 -7.87
CA PRO A 39 15.51 -10.60 -8.00
C PRO A 39 16.04 -12.01 -7.69
N PRO A 40 16.89 -12.60 -8.54
CA PRO A 40 17.50 -13.88 -8.24
C PRO A 40 18.51 -13.75 -7.09
N GLY A 41 18.70 -14.84 -6.36
CA GLY A 41 19.79 -14.95 -5.37
C GLY A 41 21.17 -15.03 -6.03
N PRO A 42 22.25 -15.12 -5.24
CA PRO A 42 23.63 -15.16 -5.74
C PRO A 42 23.93 -16.30 -6.73
N THR A 43 23.15 -17.38 -6.69
CA THR A 43 23.24 -18.53 -7.61
C THR A 43 22.49 -18.34 -8.93
N GLY A 44 21.87 -17.16 -9.14
CA GLY A 44 21.00 -16.89 -10.29
C GLY A 44 19.61 -17.53 -10.19
N ARG A 45 19.28 -18.17 -9.06
CA ARG A 45 18.00 -18.86 -8.84
C ARG A 45 17.09 -18.06 -7.91
N ILE A 46 15.78 -18.23 -8.12
CA ILE A 46 14.74 -17.78 -7.20
C ILE A 46 14.61 -18.81 -6.08
N ALA A 47 14.34 -18.36 -4.85
CA ALA A 47 14.16 -19.25 -3.71
C ALA A 47 12.94 -20.16 -3.88
N ASP A 48 13.08 -21.43 -3.51
CA ASP A 48 12.02 -22.45 -3.67
C ASP A 48 10.72 -22.04 -2.95
N VAL A 49 10.83 -21.41 -1.77
CA VAL A 49 9.66 -20.93 -1.01
C VAL A 49 8.89 -19.83 -1.76
N THR A 50 9.59 -18.96 -2.49
CA THR A 50 8.97 -17.92 -3.32
C THR A 50 8.26 -18.53 -4.52
N LEU A 51 8.86 -19.54 -5.16
CA LEU A 51 8.23 -20.28 -6.26
C LEU A 51 7.01 -21.08 -5.78
N ALA A 52 7.07 -21.66 -4.58
CA ALA A 52 5.93 -22.33 -3.96
C ALA A 52 4.77 -21.35 -3.71
N ALA A 53 5.05 -20.15 -3.19
CA ALA A 53 4.04 -19.11 -3.02
C ALA A 53 3.43 -18.67 -4.36
N ALA A 54 4.26 -18.54 -5.40
CA ALA A 54 3.79 -18.21 -6.75
C ALA A 54 2.87 -19.29 -7.31
N ALA A 55 3.20 -20.57 -7.13
CA ALA A 55 2.35 -21.68 -7.54
C ALA A 55 1.02 -21.72 -6.74
N VAL A 56 1.06 -21.46 -5.43
CA VAL A 56 -0.14 -21.40 -4.58
C VAL A 56 -1.06 -20.24 -4.98
N ALA A 57 -0.49 -19.08 -5.31
CA ALA A 57 -1.24 -17.89 -5.73
C ALA A 57 -1.59 -17.90 -7.23
N ASP A 58 -1.37 -19.02 -7.93
CA ASP A 58 -1.68 -19.21 -9.33
C ASP A 58 -1.02 -18.15 -10.23
N VAL A 59 0.28 -17.88 -10.05
CA VAL A 59 1.05 -16.97 -10.92
C VAL A 59 1.39 -17.68 -12.25
N ASP A 60 1.15 -17.03 -13.40
CA ASP A 60 1.36 -17.65 -14.71
C ASP A 60 2.84 -17.73 -15.11
N SER A 61 3.63 -16.73 -14.74
CA SER A 61 5.03 -16.63 -15.16
C SER A 61 5.87 -15.90 -14.13
N VAL A 62 7.06 -16.45 -13.86
CA VAL A 62 8.02 -15.89 -12.91
C VAL A 62 9.30 -15.52 -13.64
N PHE A 63 9.75 -14.27 -13.49
CA PHE A 63 10.96 -13.73 -14.10
C PHE A 63 12.01 -13.41 -13.03
N ALA A 64 13.21 -13.96 -13.23
CA ALA A 64 14.37 -13.74 -12.37
C ALA A 64 15.03 -12.37 -12.65
N ILE A 65 14.29 -11.29 -12.40
CA ILE A 65 14.71 -9.90 -12.57
C ILE A 65 14.18 -9.05 -11.41
N GLY A 66 14.99 -8.14 -10.90
CA GLY A 66 14.62 -7.23 -9.80
C GLY A 66 14.89 -5.76 -10.12
N GLY A 67 14.65 -4.87 -9.16
CA GLY A 67 15.00 -3.45 -9.26
C GLY A 67 14.21 -2.65 -10.31
N ALA A 68 14.72 -1.47 -10.64
CA ALA A 68 14.09 -0.55 -11.60
C ALA A 68 13.90 -1.18 -12.98
N GLN A 69 14.84 -2.03 -13.41
CA GLN A 69 14.77 -2.75 -14.68
C GLN A 69 13.62 -3.76 -14.75
N ALA A 70 13.23 -4.38 -13.64
CA ALA A 70 12.04 -5.24 -13.60
C ALA A 70 10.76 -4.43 -13.79
N ILE A 71 10.68 -3.25 -13.16
CA ILE A 71 9.55 -2.33 -13.32
C ILE A 71 9.46 -1.83 -14.76
N ALA A 72 10.58 -1.43 -15.35
CA ALA A 72 10.64 -1.04 -16.76
C ALA A 72 10.22 -2.20 -17.69
N ALA A 73 10.73 -3.42 -17.45
CA ALA A 73 10.39 -4.59 -18.26
C ALA A 73 8.88 -4.88 -18.24
N MET A 74 8.22 -4.79 -17.07
CA MET A 74 6.77 -4.96 -16.96
C MET A 74 5.99 -3.80 -17.59
N ALA A 75 6.45 -2.55 -17.42
CA ALA A 75 5.74 -1.37 -17.91
C ALA A 75 5.81 -1.20 -19.42
N TYR A 76 6.96 -1.50 -20.02
CA TYR A 76 7.20 -1.32 -21.46
C TYR A 76 7.08 -2.62 -22.26
N GLY A 77 7.25 -3.77 -21.62
CA GLY A 77 7.41 -5.07 -22.28
C GLY A 77 8.81 -5.27 -22.86
N THR A 78 9.22 -6.52 -22.97
CA THR A 78 10.45 -6.97 -23.65
C THR A 78 10.15 -8.20 -24.51
N GLU A 79 11.17 -8.77 -25.16
CA GLU A 79 11.03 -10.05 -25.88
C GLU A 79 10.66 -11.23 -24.97
N SER A 80 10.86 -11.11 -23.66
CA SER A 80 10.58 -12.17 -22.69
C SER A 80 9.56 -11.78 -21.62
N VAL A 81 9.56 -10.54 -21.14
CA VAL A 81 8.64 -10.04 -20.11
C VAL A 81 7.48 -9.34 -20.81
N PRO A 82 6.24 -9.82 -20.68
CA PRO A 82 5.11 -9.18 -21.33
C PRO A 82 4.80 -7.82 -20.67
N LYS A 83 4.31 -6.87 -21.47
CA LYS A 83 3.79 -5.60 -20.97
C LYS A 83 2.52 -5.85 -20.12
N VAL A 84 2.41 -5.23 -18.95
CA VAL A 84 1.26 -5.35 -18.03
C VAL A 84 0.43 -4.06 -17.98
N ASP A 85 -0.78 -4.14 -17.43
CA ASP A 85 -1.66 -2.98 -17.22
C ASP A 85 -1.43 -2.29 -15.87
N VAL A 86 -1.01 -3.05 -14.86
CA VAL A 86 -0.84 -2.60 -13.48
C VAL A 86 0.37 -3.28 -12.83
N ILE A 87 1.17 -2.55 -12.03
CA ILE A 87 2.34 -3.10 -11.31
C ILE A 87 2.21 -2.90 -9.80
N ALA A 88 1.94 -3.98 -9.07
CA ALA A 88 1.81 -4.00 -7.61
C ALA A 88 3.09 -4.49 -6.91
N GLY A 89 3.13 -4.33 -5.58
CA GLY A 89 4.17 -4.89 -4.70
C GLY A 89 5.22 -3.88 -4.22
N PRO A 90 5.78 -4.08 -3.01
CA PRO A 90 6.70 -3.15 -2.40
C PRO A 90 8.10 -3.27 -2.98
N GLY A 91 8.97 -2.31 -2.69
CA GLY A 91 10.38 -2.40 -3.03
C GLY A 91 11.21 -1.31 -2.40
N ASN A 92 12.52 -1.35 -2.61
CA ASN A 92 13.40 -0.28 -2.15
C ASN A 92 13.16 1.03 -2.92
N VAL A 93 13.85 2.09 -2.53
CA VAL A 93 13.77 3.41 -3.15
C VAL A 93 13.89 3.39 -4.68
N TYR A 94 14.72 2.52 -5.27
CA TYR A 94 14.88 2.45 -6.72
C TYR A 94 13.64 1.86 -7.41
N VAL A 95 13.02 0.85 -6.81
CA VAL A 95 11.76 0.29 -7.29
C VAL A 95 10.64 1.31 -7.16
N ALA A 96 10.55 1.99 -6.02
CA ALA A 96 9.57 3.04 -5.76
C ALA A 96 9.67 4.19 -6.78
N LEU A 97 10.89 4.69 -7.02
CA LEU A 97 11.15 5.73 -8.02
C LEU A 97 10.84 5.23 -9.44
N ALA A 98 11.23 4.01 -9.80
CA ALA A 98 10.91 3.46 -11.12
C ALA A 98 9.40 3.35 -11.36
N LYS A 99 8.64 2.92 -10.34
CA LYS A 99 7.17 2.91 -10.38
C LYS A 99 6.60 4.31 -10.60
N ARG A 100 7.18 5.33 -9.96
CA ARG A 100 6.80 6.74 -10.17
C ARG A 100 7.02 7.21 -11.59
N GLU A 101 8.17 6.88 -12.18
CA GLU A 101 8.49 7.29 -13.55
C GLU A 101 7.57 6.64 -14.60
N VAL A 102 7.06 5.42 -14.34
CA VAL A 102 6.14 4.73 -15.26
C VAL A 102 4.66 4.94 -14.92
N ALA A 103 4.35 5.67 -13.85
CA ALA A 103 2.97 5.98 -13.48
C ALA A 103 2.28 6.76 -14.60
N GLY A 104 1.09 6.30 -15.01
CA GLY A 104 0.35 6.84 -16.15
C GLY A 104 0.56 6.08 -17.46
N LEU A 105 1.64 5.31 -17.58
CA LEU A 105 1.78 4.28 -18.63
C LEU A 105 1.12 2.96 -18.22
N VAL A 106 1.22 2.65 -16.93
CA VAL A 106 0.58 1.52 -16.25
C VAL A 106 -0.03 2.01 -14.93
N GLY A 107 -1.00 1.27 -14.40
CA GLY A 107 -1.50 1.48 -13.05
C GLY A 107 -0.44 1.15 -12.02
N ILE A 108 -0.28 2.02 -11.00
CA ILE A 108 0.58 1.79 -9.85
C ILE A 108 -0.29 1.95 -8.61
N PRO A 109 -0.76 0.84 -8.03
CA PRO A 109 -1.60 0.87 -6.84
C PRO A 109 -0.74 1.05 -5.59
N SER A 110 -1.34 1.69 -4.57
CA SER A 110 -0.73 2.07 -3.28
C SER A 110 0.60 2.84 -3.47
N ALA A 111 0.57 4.14 -3.14
CA ALA A 111 1.67 5.07 -3.37
C ALA A 111 3.08 4.50 -3.10
N PHE A 112 4.07 5.04 -3.82
CA PHE A 112 5.47 4.60 -3.90
C PHE A 112 6.05 4.08 -2.58
N THR A 113 5.80 2.80 -2.31
CA THR A 113 6.15 2.12 -1.07
C THR A 113 7.66 2.21 -0.86
N GLY A 114 8.06 2.79 0.25
CA GLY A 114 9.42 3.00 0.69
C GLY A 114 9.80 2.03 1.81
N PRO A 115 10.78 2.40 2.65
CA PRO A 115 11.11 1.66 3.86
C PRO A 115 9.90 1.54 4.81
N SER A 116 9.87 0.46 5.60
CA SER A 116 8.75 0.16 6.50
C SER A 116 8.66 1.11 7.69
N GLU A 117 7.44 1.38 8.14
CA GLU A 117 7.14 2.35 9.21
C GLU A 117 6.19 1.76 10.25
N VAL A 118 6.45 2.04 11.53
CA VAL A 118 5.54 1.72 12.63
C VAL A 118 5.41 2.87 13.62
N VAL A 119 4.18 3.11 14.05
CA VAL A 119 3.86 3.93 15.20
C VAL A 119 3.10 3.05 16.20
N VAL A 120 3.65 2.95 17.40
CA VAL A 120 3.03 2.24 18.52
C VAL A 120 2.50 3.27 19.51
N VAL A 121 1.19 3.34 19.68
CA VAL A 121 0.54 4.10 20.74
C VAL A 121 0.30 3.16 21.90
N ALA A 122 0.86 3.44 23.07
CA ALA A 122 0.76 2.55 24.23
C ALA A 122 0.41 3.30 25.52
N ASP A 123 -0.30 2.64 26.43
CA ASP A 123 -0.57 3.12 27.79
C ASP A 123 -0.17 2.08 28.86
N HIS A 124 -0.41 2.40 30.13
CA HIS A 124 -0.02 1.58 31.28
C HIS A 124 -0.80 0.27 31.41
N THR A 125 -1.82 0.04 30.59
CA THR A 125 -2.63 -1.19 30.64
C THR A 125 -1.99 -2.35 29.90
N VAL A 126 -0.97 -2.08 29.08
CA VAL A 126 -0.25 -3.08 28.29
C VAL A 126 1.17 -3.28 28.84
N PRO A 127 1.66 -4.54 28.91
CA PRO A 127 3.06 -4.78 29.27
C PRO A 127 4.04 -4.05 28.34
N SER A 128 4.99 -3.30 28.90
CA SER A 128 6.01 -2.53 28.15
C SER A 128 6.74 -3.36 27.10
N ALA A 129 7.04 -4.63 27.43
CA ALA A 129 7.73 -5.56 26.55
C ALA A 129 6.98 -5.82 25.23
N PHE A 130 5.65 -5.64 25.18
CA PHE A 130 4.85 -5.84 23.95
C PHE A 130 5.00 -4.64 23.02
N ALA A 131 4.87 -3.42 23.54
CA ALA A 131 5.13 -2.22 22.76
C ALA A 131 6.60 -2.17 22.29
N ALA A 132 7.53 -2.53 23.16
CA ALA A 132 8.96 -2.54 22.85
C ALA A 132 9.32 -3.51 21.73
N ILE A 133 8.80 -4.75 21.75
CA ILE A 133 9.11 -5.71 20.69
C ILE A 133 8.55 -5.24 19.36
N ASP A 134 7.34 -4.66 19.32
CA ASP A 134 6.74 -4.24 18.06
C ASP A 134 7.40 -2.97 17.46
N VAL A 135 7.93 -2.07 18.31
CA VAL A 135 8.84 -1.00 17.86
C VAL A 135 10.09 -1.60 17.19
N VAL A 136 10.69 -2.63 17.79
CA VAL A 136 11.93 -3.26 17.28
C VAL A 136 11.68 -4.09 16.02
N VAL A 137 10.55 -4.80 15.92
CA VAL A 137 10.22 -5.69 14.79
C VAL A 137 10.30 -4.94 13.47
N GLN A 138 9.76 -3.73 13.38
CA GLN A 138 9.82 -2.98 12.12
C GLN A 138 11.19 -2.32 11.89
N ALA A 139 11.90 -1.96 12.97
CA ALA A 139 13.27 -1.46 12.88
C ALA A 139 14.27 -2.51 12.33
N GLU A 140 13.95 -3.81 12.40
CA GLU A 140 14.83 -4.86 11.89
C GLU A 140 14.83 -4.99 10.35
N HIS A 141 13.85 -4.40 9.66
CA HIS A 141 13.72 -4.51 8.20
C HIS A 141 14.89 -3.85 7.45
N GLY A 142 15.58 -2.90 8.08
CA GLY A 142 16.78 -2.25 7.56
C GLY A 142 16.71 -0.73 7.69
N PRO A 143 17.78 -0.04 7.26
CA PRO A 143 17.89 1.41 7.42
C PRO A 143 16.78 2.15 6.67
N ASP A 144 16.59 3.41 7.06
CA ASP A 144 15.62 4.37 6.49
C ASP A 144 14.15 4.12 6.86
N GLY A 145 13.86 3.10 7.68
CA GLY A 145 12.52 2.88 8.27
C GLY A 145 12.19 3.87 9.39
N LEU A 146 10.96 3.80 9.91
CA LEU A 146 10.47 4.65 11.01
C LEU A 146 9.93 3.77 12.14
N ALA A 147 10.34 4.02 13.39
CA ALA A 147 9.87 3.26 14.55
C ALA A 147 9.59 4.18 15.73
N TRP A 148 8.32 4.48 15.98
CA TRP A 148 7.93 5.48 17.00
C TRP A 148 7.11 4.84 18.12
N LEU A 149 7.40 5.26 19.35
CA LEU A 149 6.53 5.08 20.51
C LEU A 149 5.83 6.41 20.78
N VAL A 150 4.52 6.37 20.99
CA VAL A 150 3.72 7.51 21.42
C VAL A 150 2.96 7.13 22.69
N THR A 151 3.09 7.92 23.74
CA THR A 151 2.43 7.68 25.02
C THR A 151 2.18 9.00 25.75
N TRP A 152 1.24 9.01 26.69
CA TRP A 152 1.01 10.11 27.63
C TRP A 152 1.40 9.76 29.07
N ASP A 153 2.10 8.65 29.24
CA ASP A 153 2.55 8.13 30.52
C ASP A 153 4.08 8.01 30.52
N GLU A 154 4.73 8.82 31.35
CA GLU A 154 6.19 8.88 31.48
C GLU A 154 6.77 7.56 32.00
N GLU A 155 6.06 6.84 32.89
CA GLU A 155 6.51 5.53 33.38
C GLU A 155 6.45 4.47 32.27
N VAL A 156 5.45 4.56 31.38
CA VAL A 156 5.37 3.71 30.18
C VAL A 156 6.49 4.01 29.21
N ALA A 157 6.80 5.29 28.96
CA ALA A 157 7.89 5.70 28.09
C ALA A 157 9.22 5.10 28.57
N ASP A 158 9.57 5.33 29.84
CA ASP A 158 10.81 4.82 30.46
C ASP A 158 10.89 3.28 30.41
N ALA A 159 9.79 2.60 30.73
CA ALA A 159 9.75 1.13 30.74
C ALA A 159 9.90 0.53 29.34
N VAL A 160 9.23 1.10 28.33
CA VAL A 160 9.33 0.65 26.94
C VAL A 160 10.73 0.93 26.39
N GLU A 161 11.32 2.09 26.65
CA GLU A 161 12.69 2.40 26.21
C GLU A 161 13.71 1.41 26.78
N ALA A 162 13.60 1.08 28.06
CA ALA A 162 14.45 0.08 28.70
C ALA A 162 14.31 -1.31 28.05
N ASP A 163 13.09 -1.72 27.71
CA ASP A 163 12.84 -2.97 27.01
C ASP A 163 13.33 -2.95 25.56
N VAL A 164 13.18 -1.83 24.83
CA VAL A 164 13.70 -1.66 23.47
C VAL A 164 15.20 -1.85 23.43
N VAL A 165 15.95 -1.22 24.36
CA VAL A 165 17.40 -1.39 24.46
C VAL A 165 17.76 -2.85 24.69
N ARG A 166 17.11 -3.51 25.67
CA ARG A 166 17.36 -4.92 25.98
C ARG A 166 17.09 -5.85 24.79
N ILE A 167 16.01 -5.60 24.04
CA ILE A 167 15.63 -6.41 22.88
C ILE A 167 16.60 -6.16 21.72
N ALA A 168 16.94 -4.90 21.43
CA ALA A 168 17.85 -4.52 20.36
C ALA A 168 19.25 -5.12 20.57
N GLU A 169 19.78 -5.08 21.80
CA GLU A 169 21.08 -5.68 22.15
C GLU A 169 21.11 -7.20 21.96
N ALA A 170 19.98 -7.87 22.17
CA ALA A 170 19.84 -9.31 22.00
C ALA A 170 19.58 -9.74 20.53
N SER A 171 19.29 -8.80 19.63
CA SER A 171 18.94 -9.10 18.24
C SER A 171 20.12 -9.61 17.44
N ALA A 172 19.89 -10.64 16.61
CA ALA A 172 20.87 -11.07 15.61
C ALA A 172 21.13 -10.00 14.53
N ARG A 173 20.22 -9.03 14.40
CA ARG A 173 20.29 -7.88 13.46
C ARG A 173 20.51 -6.57 14.20
N ARG A 174 21.18 -6.60 15.36
CA ARG A 174 21.38 -5.43 16.23
C ARG A 174 21.89 -4.18 15.49
N ASP A 175 22.76 -4.35 14.48
CA ASP A 175 23.36 -3.22 13.76
C ASP A 175 22.29 -2.54 12.88
N ASP A 176 21.46 -3.32 12.15
CA ASP A 176 20.32 -2.79 11.38
C ASP A 176 19.29 -2.08 12.28
N VAL A 177 18.98 -2.69 13.44
CA VAL A 177 18.04 -2.14 14.42
C VAL A 177 18.58 -0.83 15.00
N ALA A 178 19.84 -0.80 15.43
CA ALA A 178 20.47 0.37 16.01
C ALA A 178 20.55 1.53 15.01
N ASP A 179 20.88 1.27 13.75
CA ASP A 179 20.93 2.29 12.70
C ASP A 179 19.54 2.92 12.45
N THR A 180 18.50 2.10 12.43
CA THR A 180 17.11 2.58 12.26
C THR A 180 16.67 3.40 13.47
N LEU A 181 16.90 2.90 14.69
CA LEU A 181 16.55 3.63 15.92
C LEU A 181 17.32 4.95 16.05
N ALA A 182 18.59 4.99 15.66
CA ALA A 182 19.41 6.20 15.73
C ALA A 182 18.97 7.29 14.74
N SER A 183 18.42 6.91 13.59
CA SER A 183 18.03 7.84 12.53
C SER A 183 16.56 8.26 12.61
N ALA A 184 15.67 7.35 13.05
CA ALA A 184 14.23 7.52 12.99
C ALA A 184 13.46 6.79 14.11
N GLY A 185 14.15 6.42 15.20
CA GLY A 185 13.56 5.92 16.43
C GLY A 185 13.24 7.05 17.39
N TRP A 186 11.97 7.25 17.72
CA TRP A 186 11.54 8.35 18.60
C TRP A 186 10.49 7.90 19.60
N THR A 187 10.66 8.33 20.85
CA THR A 187 9.61 8.33 21.86
C THR A 187 8.98 9.71 21.94
N VAL A 188 7.67 9.78 21.85
CA VAL A 188 6.90 11.03 21.90
C VAL A 188 5.96 10.97 23.10
N LEU A 189 6.31 11.75 24.12
CA LEU A 189 5.45 11.99 25.28
C LEU A 189 4.48 13.14 24.98
N VAL A 190 3.19 12.90 25.16
CA VAL A 190 2.11 13.86 24.88
C VAL A 190 1.22 14.08 26.11
N ASP A 191 0.36 15.12 26.11
CA ASP A 191 -0.46 15.45 27.29
C ASP A 191 -1.68 14.53 27.46
N GLY A 192 -1.97 13.69 26.47
CA GLY A 192 -3.10 12.76 26.56
C GLY A 192 -3.39 11.96 25.28
N PRO A 193 -4.44 11.12 25.33
CA PRO A 193 -4.79 10.21 24.23
C PRO A 193 -5.20 10.92 22.94
N GLU A 194 -5.82 12.09 23.05
CA GLU A 194 -6.19 12.95 21.93
C GLU A 194 -4.97 13.40 21.12
N GLU A 195 -3.92 13.80 21.82
CA GLU A 195 -2.67 14.25 21.18
C GLU A 195 -1.90 13.07 20.60
N ALA A 196 -1.97 11.90 21.22
CA ALA A 196 -1.35 10.69 20.68
C ALA A 196 -1.93 10.33 19.30
N LEU A 197 -3.26 10.40 19.16
CA LEU A 197 -3.93 10.25 17.87
C LEU A 197 -3.55 11.36 16.88
N ALA A 198 -3.45 12.62 17.35
CA ALA A 198 -3.04 13.73 16.49
C ALA A 198 -1.60 13.54 15.96
N VAL A 199 -0.69 13.00 16.76
CA VAL A 199 0.67 12.63 16.35
C VAL A 199 0.63 11.50 15.32
N ALA A 200 -0.12 10.42 15.58
CA ALA A 200 -0.27 9.32 14.62
C ALA A 200 -0.84 9.81 13.27
N ASP A 201 -1.90 10.62 13.28
CA ASP A 201 -2.49 11.23 12.09
C ASP A 201 -1.54 12.23 11.39
N ALA A 202 -0.66 12.90 12.15
CA ALA A 202 0.37 13.78 11.59
C ALA A 202 1.45 12.99 10.83
N ILE A 203 1.83 11.83 11.36
CA ILE A 203 2.80 10.93 10.72
C ILE A 203 2.17 10.24 9.51
N ALA A 204 0.91 9.81 9.63
CA ALA A 204 0.20 8.99 8.65
C ALA A 204 0.98 7.70 8.31
N PRO A 205 1.25 6.84 9.32
CA PRO A 205 2.18 5.72 9.22
C PRO A 205 1.65 4.59 8.34
N GLU A 206 2.58 3.77 7.85
CA GLU A 206 2.27 2.48 7.24
C GLU A 206 1.52 1.57 8.23
N HIS A 207 2.09 1.31 9.40
CA HIS A 207 1.48 0.52 10.46
C HIS A 207 1.23 1.38 11.71
N LEU A 208 -0.01 1.39 12.20
CA LEU A 208 -0.39 1.99 13.48
C LEU A 208 -0.85 0.90 14.45
N GLN A 209 -0.24 0.82 15.62
CA GLN A 209 -0.67 -0.08 16.68
C GLN A 209 -1.24 0.69 17.85
N LEU A 210 -2.39 0.26 18.34
CA LEU A 210 -3.12 0.85 19.44
C LEU A 210 -3.11 -0.13 20.62
N MET A 211 -2.07 -0.04 21.44
CA MET A 211 -1.85 -0.83 22.65
C MET A 211 -2.34 -0.07 23.89
N VAL A 212 -3.62 0.26 23.88
CA VAL A 212 -4.28 1.09 24.90
C VAL A 212 -5.60 0.48 25.34
N ASP A 213 -6.10 0.90 26.50
CA ASP A 213 -7.48 0.58 26.88
C ASP A 213 -8.46 1.27 25.91
N GLY A 214 -9.50 0.54 25.49
CA GLY A 214 -10.45 1.04 24.49
C GLY A 214 -9.85 1.23 23.08
N ALA A 215 -8.89 0.40 22.66
CA ALA A 215 -8.23 0.48 21.35
C ALA A 215 -9.19 0.58 20.14
N GLU A 216 -10.37 -0.07 20.21
CA GLU A 216 -11.39 0.01 19.15
C GLU A 216 -11.97 1.44 19.02
N ASP A 217 -12.24 2.11 20.14
CA ASP A 217 -12.73 3.50 20.15
C ASP A 217 -11.67 4.48 19.61
N PHE A 218 -10.39 4.19 19.81
CA PHE A 218 -9.30 4.95 19.20
C PHE A 218 -9.25 4.72 17.69
N ALA A 219 -9.39 3.47 17.24
CA ALA A 219 -9.32 3.11 15.83
C ALA A 219 -10.39 3.82 14.99
N ASP A 220 -11.60 3.97 15.51
CA ASP A 220 -12.71 4.70 14.86
C ASP A 220 -12.39 6.18 14.57
N ARG A 221 -11.37 6.72 15.23
CA ARG A 221 -10.99 8.13 15.16
C ARG A 221 -9.70 8.37 14.38
N VAL A 222 -8.96 7.31 14.05
CA VAL A 222 -7.78 7.36 13.20
C VAL A 222 -8.21 7.82 11.81
N ARG A 223 -7.52 8.85 11.28
CA ARG A 223 -7.78 9.37 9.93
C ARG A 223 -6.78 8.85 8.92
N HIS A 224 -5.54 8.63 9.35
CA HIS A 224 -4.45 8.31 8.45
C HIS A 224 -3.57 7.19 9.01
N ALA A 225 -3.73 5.98 8.47
CA ALA A 225 -2.82 4.85 8.66
C ALA A 225 -2.99 3.87 7.49
N GLY A 226 -1.92 3.16 7.12
CA GLY A 226 -2.01 2.08 6.12
C GLY A 226 -2.80 0.89 6.68
N ALA A 227 -2.43 0.44 7.88
CA ALA A 227 -3.16 -0.56 8.66
C ALA A 227 -3.19 -0.16 10.15
N VAL A 228 -4.32 -0.44 10.82
CA VAL A 228 -4.49 -0.20 12.26
C VAL A 228 -4.63 -1.54 12.96
N PHE A 229 -3.83 -1.77 14.00
CA PHE A 229 -3.86 -2.98 14.81
C PHE A 229 -4.31 -2.66 16.23
N CYS A 230 -5.38 -3.30 16.67
CA CYS A 230 -6.08 -2.92 17.90
C CYS A 230 -5.80 -3.91 19.04
N GLY A 231 -5.31 -3.39 20.16
CA GLY A 231 -5.09 -4.12 21.40
C GLY A 231 -3.77 -4.91 21.46
N PRO A 232 -3.41 -5.39 22.66
CA PRO A 232 -2.09 -5.98 22.94
C PRO A 232 -1.86 -7.36 22.28
N TRP A 233 -2.90 -7.98 21.73
CA TRP A 233 -2.84 -9.31 21.12
C TRP A 233 -2.82 -9.27 19.59
N THR A 234 -2.69 -8.08 19.02
CA THR A 234 -2.76 -7.85 17.58
C THR A 234 -1.46 -7.21 17.09
N PRO A 235 -0.30 -7.89 17.16
CA PRO A 235 0.94 -7.33 16.65
C PRO A 235 0.89 -7.20 15.12
N ALA A 236 1.63 -6.25 14.55
CA ALA A 236 1.60 -5.92 13.12
C ALA A 236 1.93 -7.13 12.23
N VAL A 237 2.78 -8.03 12.75
CA VAL A 237 3.14 -9.29 12.10
C VAL A 237 1.94 -10.17 11.76
N LEU A 238 0.80 -10.07 12.47
CA LEU A 238 -0.40 -10.78 12.05
C LEU A 238 -0.86 -10.29 10.67
N GLY A 239 -0.84 -8.97 10.43
CA GLY A 239 -1.15 -8.35 9.14
C GLY A 239 -0.14 -8.72 8.06
N ASP A 240 1.15 -8.79 8.41
CA ASP A 240 2.21 -9.12 7.45
C ASP A 240 2.07 -10.52 6.84
N TYR A 241 1.39 -11.43 7.54
CA TYR A 241 1.37 -12.85 7.18
C TYR A 241 -0.01 -13.46 6.99
N VAL A 242 -0.94 -13.32 7.95
CA VAL A 242 -2.10 -14.24 8.04
C VAL A 242 -3.45 -13.61 8.37
N ALA A 243 -3.51 -12.34 8.80
CA ALA A 243 -4.77 -11.72 9.20
C ALA A 243 -5.74 -11.52 8.02
N GLY A 244 -5.23 -11.44 6.79
CA GLY A 244 -6.01 -11.33 5.56
C GLY A 244 -5.78 -10.04 4.75
N PRO A 245 -5.73 -8.84 5.37
CA PRO A 245 -5.37 -7.60 4.66
C PRO A 245 -4.01 -7.70 3.99
N SER A 246 -3.83 -6.98 2.87
CA SER A 246 -2.53 -6.93 2.20
C SER A 246 -1.54 -6.08 2.99
N HIS A 247 -0.34 -6.60 3.21
CA HIS A 247 0.77 -5.84 3.80
C HIS A 247 1.44 -4.86 2.81
N VAL A 248 0.92 -4.76 1.59
CA VAL A 248 1.40 -3.77 0.63
C VAL A 248 0.69 -2.45 0.95
N LEU A 249 1.32 -1.70 1.84
CA LEU A 249 0.75 -0.51 2.48
C LEU A 249 1.44 0.77 2.01
N PRO A 250 0.75 1.92 2.09
CA PRO A 250 1.35 3.21 1.82
C PRO A 250 2.33 3.61 2.94
N THR A 251 3.53 4.06 2.57
CA THR A 251 4.57 4.55 3.50
C THR A 251 4.81 6.05 3.30
N ALA A 252 5.76 6.65 4.02
CA ALA A 252 6.23 8.03 3.83
C ALA A 252 5.11 9.08 3.88
N GLY A 253 4.16 8.87 4.79
CA GLY A 253 2.99 9.75 4.98
C GLY A 253 1.94 9.67 3.87
N THR A 254 2.07 8.73 2.92
CA THR A 254 1.14 8.61 1.80
C THR A 254 -0.19 7.96 2.18
N ALA A 255 -0.31 7.39 3.39
CA ALA A 255 -1.58 6.93 3.98
C ALA A 255 -2.63 8.06 4.09
N ARG A 256 -2.22 9.33 3.93
CA ARG A 256 -3.13 10.48 3.81
C ARG A 256 -4.05 10.44 2.60
N PHE A 257 -3.64 9.77 1.53
CA PHE A 257 -4.36 9.78 0.26
C PHE A 257 -4.30 8.44 -0.50
N SER A 258 -3.63 7.44 0.06
CA SER A 258 -3.51 6.09 -0.49
C SER A 258 -3.97 5.06 0.54
N GLY A 259 -4.48 3.92 0.06
CA GLY A 259 -4.86 2.79 0.89
C GLY A 259 -3.95 1.58 0.70
N ALA A 260 -4.16 0.57 1.53
CA ALA A 260 -3.62 -0.77 1.34
C ALA A 260 -4.00 -1.33 -0.04
N LEU A 261 -3.17 -2.22 -0.58
CA LEU A 261 -3.48 -2.92 -1.82
C LEU A 261 -4.74 -3.78 -1.65
N THR A 262 -5.69 -3.63 -2.57
CA THR A 262 -6.97 -4.32 -2.56
C THR A 262 -7.29 -4.95 -3.92
N VAL A 263 -8.41 -5.67 -4.01
CA VAL A 263 -8.97 -6.17 -5.27
C VAL A 263 -9.28 -5.00 -6.23
N ALA A 264 -9.73 -3.86 -5.72
CA ALA A 264 -10.15 -2.72 -6.54
C ALA A 264 -9.00 -2.16 -7.39
N ASP A 265 -7.76 -2.25 -6.88
CA ASP A 265 -6.53 -1.83 -7.57
C ASP A 265 -6.25 -2.61 -8.87
N PHE A 266 -6.88 -3.77 -9.04
CA PHE A 266 -6.76 -4.59 -10.25
C PHE A 266 -8.00 -4.49 -11.15
N THR A 267 -8.95 -3.62 -10.81
CA THR A 267 -10.19 -3.37 -11.55
C THR A 267 -10.25 -1.95 -12.11
N LYS A 268 -11.24 -1.68 -12.97
CA LYS A 268 -11.54 -0.33 -13.43
C LYS A 268 -13.04 -0.16 -13.56
N GLU A 269 -13.55 1.00 -13.20
CA GLU A 269 -14.97 1.33 -13.35
C GLU A 269 -15.24 1.86 -14.75
N VAL A 270 -16.32 1.38 -15.37
CA VAL A 270 -16.76 1.82 -16.69
C VAL A 270 -18.20 2.31 -16.60
N HIS A 271 -18.42 3.60 -16.83
CA HIS A 271 -19.76 4.17 -16.87
C HIS A 271 -20.46 3.79 -18.18
N ILE A 272 -21.61 3.13 -18.07
CA ILE A 272 -22.47 2.80 -19.20
C ILE A 272 -23.71 3.69 -19.12
N VAL A 273 -23.84 4.64 -20.05
CA VAL A 273 -24.96 5.57 -20.09
C VAL A 273 -25.82 5.29 -21.31
N SER A 274 -27.10 5.04 -21.09
CA SER A 274 -28.11 4.87 -22.14
C SER A 274 -29.20 5.92 -21.97
N ALA A 275 -29.62 6.52 -23.07
CA ALA A 275 -30.71 7.48 -23.11
C ALA A 275 -31.64 7.17 -24.29
N ASP A 276 -32.94 7.19 -24.04
CA ASP A 276 -33.93 7.12 -25.10
C ASP A 276 -34.13 8.49 -25.76
N ARG A 277 -34.94 8.50 -26.84
CA ARG A 277 -35.24 9.73 -27.58
C ARG A 277 -35.88 10.80 -26.69
N SER A 278 -36.80 10.41 -25.80
CA SER A 278 -37.51 11.36 -24.94
C SER A 278 -36.56 12.02 -23.94
N ALA A 279 -35.64 11.25 -23.36
CA ALA A 279 -34.59 11.77 -22.50
C ALA A 279 -33.70 12.75 -23.24
N LEU A 280 -33.26 12.40 -24.47
CA LEU A 280 -32.44 13.29 -25.28
C LEU A 280 -33.17 14.60 -25.62
N GLU A 281 -34.45 14.53 -25.99
CA GLU A 281 -35.27 15.72 -26.29
C GLU A 281 -35.44 16.63 -25.07
N ARG A 282 -35.65 16.06 -23.86
CA ARG A 282 -35.70 16.83 -22.60
C ARG A 282 -34.36 17.48 -22.25
N LEU A 283 -33.25 16.78 -22.46
CA LEU A 283 -31.92 17.25 -22.06
C LEU A 283 -31.26 18.19 -23.09
N ALA A 284 -31.71 18.14 -24.35
CA ALA A 284 -31.10 18.87 -25.44
C ALA A 284 -30.97 20.39 -25.25
N PRO A 285 -31.98 21.10 -24.68
CA PRO A 285 -31.83 22.54 -24.43
C PRO A 285 -30.71 22.82 -23.42
N HIS A 286 -30.58 21.99 -22.38
CA HIS A 286 -29.56 22.16 -21.34
C HIS A 286 -28.15 21.90 -21.90
N VAL A 287 -27.97 20.80 -22.63
CA VAL A 287 -26.68 20.49 -23.26
C VAL A 287 -26.29 21.58 -24.27
N SER A 288 -27.25 22.07 -25.06
CA SER A 288 -27.00 23.15 -26.02
C SER A 288 -26.61 24.47 -25.35
N ALA A 289 -27.21 24.79 -24.20
CA ALA A 289 -26.90 26.00 -23.46
C ALA A 289 -25.51 25.94 -22.83
N LEU A 290 -25.18 24.81 -22.18
CA LEU A 290 -23.85 24.58 -21.60
C LEU A 290 -22.76 24.61 -22.67
N ALA A 291 -22.92 23.80 -23.73
CA ALA A 291 -21.96 23.77 -24.82
C ALA A 291 -21.82 25.14 -25.52
N GLY A 292 -22.90 25.91 -25.62
CA GLY A 292 -22.86 27.28 -26.15
C GLY A 292 -22.09 28.24 -25.25
N ALA A 293 -22.28 28.16 -23.93
CA ALA A 293 -21.53 28.96 -22.96
C ALA A 293 -20.02 28.62 -22.96
N GLU A 294 -19.68 27.36 -23.25
CA GLU A 294 -18.30 26.89 -23.39
C GLU A 294 -17.68 27.14 -24.77
N GLY A 295 -18.46 27.64 -25.75
CA GLY A 295 -17.99 27.84 -27.13
C GLY A 295 -17.77 26.53 -27.91
N LEU A 296 -18.36 25.42 -27.48
CA LEU A 296 -18.21 24.09 -28.06
C LEU A 296 -19.34 23.77 -29.06
N ASP A 297 -19.33 24.43 -30.21
CA ASP A 297 -20.43 24.34 -31.20
C ASP A 297 -20.74 22.91 -31.68
N ALA A 298 -19.71 22.07 -31.85
CA ALA A 298 -19.89 20.67 -32.25
C ALA A 298 -20.63 19.84 -31.19
N HIS A 299 -20.41 20.12 -29.90
CA HIS A 299 -21.11 19.43 -28.80
C HIS A 299 -22.60 19.76 -28.85
N ALA A 300 -22.95 21.05 -28.97
CA ALA A 300 -24.34 21.49 -29.11
C ALA A 300 -24.99 20.90 -30.38
N ALA A 301 -24.27 20.93 -31.52
CA ALA A 301 -24.76 20.40 -32.79
C ALA A 301 -25.04 18.89 -32.72
N SER A 302 -24.22 18.11 -32.00
CA SER A 302 -24.40 16.67 -31.86
C SER A 302 -25.78 16.30 -31.30
N VAL A 303 -26.30 17.10 -30.36
CA VAL A 303 -27.62 16.89 -29.78
C VAL A 303 -28.72 17.49 -30.65
N ARG A 304 -28.50 18.70 -31.19
CA ARG A 304 -29.48 19.37 -32.06
C ARG A 304 -29.84 18.55 -33.30
N ILE A 305 -28.88 17.93 -33.97
CA ILE A 305 -29.16 17.11 -35.17
C ILE A 305 -30.10 15.93 -34.83
N ARG A 306 -29.93 15.31 -33.66
CA ARG A 306 -30.75 14.18 -33.21
C ARG A 306 -32.16 14.59 -32.78
N THR A 307 -32.35 15.82 -32.31
CA THR A 307 -33.67 16.34 -31.92
C THR A 307 -34.40 17.07 -33.04
N GLN A 308 -33.67 17.61 -34.02
CA GLN A 308 -34.24 18.31 -35.19
C GLN A 308 -34.53 17.38 -36.38
N GLY A 309 -33.87 16.22 -36.48
CA GLY A 309 -34.09 15.21 -37.52
C GLY A 309 -35.40 14.43 -37.43
N GLY A 310 -36.24 14.67 -36.42
CA GLY A 310 -37.51 13.98 -36.19
C GLY A 310 -38.75 14.57 -36.88
N LYS A 311 -38.59 15.50 -37.84
CA LYS A 311 -39.69 16.10 -38.63
C LYS A 311 -39.78 15.58 -40.08
N GLY A 312 -39.18 14.43 -40.40
CA GLY A 312 -39.32 13.78 -41.70
C GLY A 312 -39.64 12.30 -41.55
N GLY A 313 -40.91 11.93 -41.79
CA GLY A 313 -41.44 10.56 -41.74
C GLY A 313 -42.83 10.53 -41.13
#